data_AF-A0A420WUL8-F1
#
_entry.id   AF-A0A420WUL8-F1
#
_cell.length_a   1.000
_cell.length_b   1.000
_cell.length_c   1.000
_cell.angle_alpha   90.00
_cell.angle_beta   90.00
_cell.angle_gamma   90.00
#
_symmetry.space_group_name_H-M   'P 1'
#
loop_
_entity.id
_entity.type
_entity.pdbx_description
1 polymer ?
#
loop_
_entity_poly.entity_id
_entity_poly.type
_entity_poly.pdbx_seq_one_letter_code
_entity_poly.pdbx_strand_id
1 'polypeptide(L)'
;MTKAADQGAVELTPRQSRRSGRPTKYTDQMPDLVYESLASGDSVTQFAVSIGVHRDTIYAWADSHPEFSDALTRGQEASQAFWEGELRQMMYSKEVNAPLVKLYFANRFNWHDKSEVDNKSTDGSMTPTVIERRVVDPNDETAAADS
;
A
#
# COMPACT_ATOMS: atom_id res chain seq x y z
N MET A 1 15.17 34.59 -26.60
CA MET A 1 15.88 34.51 -25.31
C MET A 1 14.85 34.78 -24.23
N THR A 2 14.26 33.74 -23.64
CA THR A 2 13.19 33.89 -22.64
C THR A 2 13.43 32.90 -21.51
N LYS A 3 13.94 33.47 -20.42
CA LYS A 3 14.05 33.07 -19.01
C LYS A 3 13.57 31.65 -18.65
N ALA A 4 14.52 30.81 -18.24
CA ALA A 4 14.27 29.57 -17.51
C ALA A 4 13.66 29.88 -16.14
N ALA A 5 12.58 29.18 -15.81
CA ALA A 5 11.93 29.25 -14.51
C ALA A 5 12.77 28.47 -13.49
N ASP A 6 13.27 29.22 -12.52
CA ASP A 6 13.93 28.81 -11.29
C ASP A 6 13.00 27.87 -10.50
N GLN A 7 13.33 26.58 -10.48
CA GLN A 7 12.65 25.61 -9.63
C GLN A 7 13.18 25.77 -8.23
N GLY A 8 12.37 26.39 -7.36
CA GLY A 8 12.66 26.56 -5.94
C GLY A 8 12.91 25.20 -5.29
N ALA A 9 14.17 24.93 -4.97
CA ALA A 9 14.58 23.84 -4.12
C ALA A 9 13.98 24.07 -2.72
N VAL A 10 13.18 23.12 -2.25
CA VAL A 10 12.73 23.09 -0.85
C VAL A 10 13.98 22.84 0.00
N GLU A 11 14.53 23.91 0.56
CA GLU A 11 15.69 23.87 1.44
C GLU A 11 15.31 23.13 2.73
N LEU A 12 15.72 21.87 2.81
CA LEU A 12 15.66 21.08 4.03
C LEU A 12 16.62 21.72 5.05
N THR A 13 16.08 22.62 5.86
CA THR A 13 16.83 23.20 6.97
C THR A 13 17.34 22.06 7.86
N PRO A 14 18.62 22.06 8.26
CA PRO A 14 19.16 21.01 9.11
C PRO A 14 18.46 21.10 10.47
N ARG A 15 17.67 20.08 10.83
CA ARG A 15 17.12 19.93 12.19
C ARG A 15 18.31 19.91 13.15
N GLN A 16 18.39 20.93 14.01
CA GLN A 16 19.48 21.03 14.98
C GLN A 16 19.54 19.77 15.85
N SER A 17 20.62 19.00 15.68
CA SER A 17 20.93 17.83 16.50
C SER A 17 21.36 18.30 17.89
N ARG A 18 20.41 18.37 18.83
CA ARG A 18 20.76 18.38 20.25
C ARG A 18 21.39 17.03 20.57
N ARG A 19 22.67 17.03 20.94
CA ARG A 19 23.40 15.88 21.51
C ARG A 19 22.74 15.46 22.82
N SER A 20 21.64 14.73 22.72
CA SER A 20 21.14 13.82 23.75
C SER A 20 21.29 12.44 23.15
N GLY A 21 21.92 11.50 23.86
CA GLY A 21 22.13 10.15 23.36
C GLY A 21 20.79 9.60 22.85
N ARG A 22 20.73 9.37 21.53
CA ARG A 22 19.55 8.91 20.78
C ARG A 22 18.66 8.05 21.69
N PRO A 23 17.50 8.55 22.16
CA PRO A 23 16.66 7.82 23.08
C PRO A 23 16.16 6.55 22.38
N THR A 24 16.88 5.46 22.57
CA THR A 24 16.54 4.13 22.05
C THR A 24 15.56 3.41 22.97
N LYS A 25 15.30 3.98 24.15
CA LYS A 25 14.35 3.47 25.13
C LYS A 25 13.00 4.15 24.96
N TYR A 26 11.96 3.35 25.10
CA TYR A 26 10.58 3.83 25.20
C TYR A 26 10.46 4.84 26.34
N THR A 27 9.70 5.91 26.12
CA THR A 27 9.37 6.92 27.12
C THR A 27 7.87 7.17 27.11
N ASP A 28 7.32 7.68 28.21
CA ASP A 28 5.88 7.95 28.35
C ASP A 28 5.35 9.00 27.34
N GLN A 29 6.25 9.74 26.67
CA GLN A 29 5.91 10.70 25.61
C GLN A 29 5.78 10.07 24.22
N MET A 30 6.18 8.80 24.06
CA MET A 30 6.17 8.14 22.75
C MET A 30 4.77 8.05 22.10
N PRO A 31 3.67 7.80 22.84
CA PRO A 31 2.32 7.82 22.27
C PRO A 31 1.96 9.17 21.62
N ASP A 32 2.23 10.28 22.30
CA ASP A 32 1.95 11.61 21.77
C ASP A 32 2.83 11.91 20.53
N LEU A 33 4.12 11.60 20.61
CA LEU A 33 5.07 11.85 19.51
C LEU A 33 4.73 11.05 18.25
N VAL A 34 4.32 9.78 18.40
CA VAL A 34 3.94 8.95 17.26
C VAL A 34 2.65 9.50 16.63
N TYR A 35 1.66 9.85 17.44
CA TYR A 35 0.41 10.41 16.96
C TYR A 35 0.64 11.72 16.19
N GLU A 36 1.39 12.67 16.77
CA GLU A 36 1.68 13.96 16.16
C GLU A 36 2.42 13.83 14.82
N SER A 37 3.45 12.97 14.77
CA SER A 37 4.20 12.74 13.53
C SER A 37 3.29 12.16 12.45
N LEU A 38 2.54 11.10 12.74
CA LEU A 38 1.68 10.49 11.72
C LEU A 38 0.52 11.40 11.30
N ALA A 39 -0.07 12.16 12.23
CA ALA A 39 -1.11 13.15 11.95
C ALA A 39 -0.63 14.28 11.01
N SER A 40 0.68 14.56 10.98
CA SER A 40 1.30 15.46 10.01
C SER A 40 1.61 14.82 8.64
N GLY A 41 1.19 13.56 8.43
CA GLY A 41 1.36 12.83 7.18
C GLY A 41 2.59 11.91 7.13
N ASP A 42 3.43 11.90 8.17
CA ASP A 42 4.60 11.01 8.21
C ASP A 42 4.19 9.54 8.23
N SER A 43 5.03 8.69 7.64
CA SER A 43 4.95 7.24 7.79
C SER A 43 5.58 6.79 9.10
N VAL A 44 5.24 5.57 9.54
CA VAL A 44 5.91 4.90 10.68
C VAL A 44 7.44 4.87 10.48
N THR A 45 7.90 4.68 9.23
CA THR A 45 9.33 4.71 8.91
C THR A 45 9.94 6.10 9.13
N GLN A 46 9.27 7.17 8.70
CA GLN A 46 9.75 8.54 8.93
C GLN A 46 9.78 8.87 10.43
N PHE A 47 8.76 8.48 11.18
CA PHE A 47 8.74 8.61 12.64
C PHE A 47 9.93 7.88 13.28
N ALA A 48 10.14 6.60 12.94
CA ALA A 48 11.23 5.79 13.45
C ALA A 48 12.60 6.42 13.17
N VAL A 49 12.83 6.91 11.95
CA VAL A 49 14.07 7.60 11.58
C VAL A 49 14.24 8.90 12.36
N SER A 50 13.15 9.65 12.60
CA SER A 50 13.19 10.95 13.29
C SER A 50 13.62 10.84 14.75
N ILE A 51 13.19 9.79 15.46
CA ILE A 51 13.62 9.50 16.84
C ILE A 51 14.87 8.60 16.88
N GLY A 52 15.20 8.00 15.74
CA GLY A 52 16.43 7.27 15.55
C GLY A 52 16.39 5.81 15.98
N VAL A 53 15.28 5.14 15.74
CA VAL A 53 15.13 3.69 15.95
C VAL A 53 14.82 2.98 14.64
N HIS A 54 14.93 1.66 14.62
CA HIS A 54 14.44 0.87 13.50
C HIS A 54 12.91 0.80 13.54
N ARG A 55 12.25 0.66 12.38
CA ARG A 55 10.78 0.56 12.33
C ARG A 55 10.25 -0.61 13.16
N ASP A 56 10.96 -1.72 13.20
CA ASP A 56 10.57 -2.89 13.99
C ASP A 56 10.51 -2.59 15.49
N THR A 57 11.32 -1.64 15.97
CA THR A 57 11.25 -1.16 17.36
C THR A 57 9.91 -0.48 17.65
N ILE A 58 9.36 0.26 16.68
CA ILE A 58 8.04 0.90 16.82
C ILE A 58 6.94 -0.15 16.97
N TYR A 59 6.97 -1.20 16.14
CA TYR A 59 5.99 -2.29 16.24
C TYR A 59 6.15 -3.10 17.53
N ALA A 60 7.39 -3.37 17.95
CA ALA A 60 7.65 -4.02 19.24
C ALA A 60 7.13 -3.20 20.43
N TRP A 61 7.17 -1.87 20.35
CA TRP A 61 6.56 -1.01 21.37
C TRP A 61 5.04 -1.10 21.36
N ALA A 62 4.40 -1.15 20.19
CA ALA A 62 2.96 -1.35 20.08
C ALA A 62 2.50 -2.69 20.67
N ASP A 63 3.28 -3.77 20.47
CA ASP A 63 2.96 -5.09 21.03
C ASP A 63 3.01 -5.12 22.57
N SER A 64 3.83 -4.26 23.18
CA SER A 64 4.11 -4.27 24.63
C SER A 64 3.45 -3.13 25.40
N HIS A 65 3.02 -2.06 24.74
CA HIS A 65 2.47 -0.85 25.37
C HIS A 65 1.11 -0.51 24.73
N PRO A 66 -0.01 -0.86 25.37
CA PRO A 66 -1.36 -0.66 24.81
C PRO A 66 -1.67 0.80 24.43
N GLU A 67 -1.21 1.76 25.24
CA GLU A 67 -1.40 3.19 24.97
C GLU A 67 -0.66 3.63 23.69
N PHE A 68 0.56 3.13 23.49
CA PHE A 68 1.32 3.37 22.26
C PHE A 68 0.64 2.73 21.05
N SER A 69 0.08 1.52 21.21
CA SER A 69 -0.67 0.86 20.15
C SER A 69 -1.91 1.65 19.73
N ASP A 70 -2.67 2.18 20.69
CA ASP A 70 -3.83 3.05 20.41
C ASP A 70 -3.40 4.31 19.66
N ALA A 71 -2.37 5.00 20.17
CA ALA A 71 -1.85 6.21 19.56
C ALA A 71 -1.29 5.98 18.16
N LEU A 72 -0.59 4.87 17.92
CA LEU A 72 -0.09 4.48 16.61
C LEU A 72 -1.24 4.23 15.63
N THR A 73 -2.26 3.50 16.05
CA THR A 73 -3.43 3.17 15.22
C THR A 73 -4.19 4.44 14.83
N ARG A 74 -4.52 5.28 15.82
CA ARG A 74 -5.16 6.58 15.60
C ARG A 74 -4.29 7.52 14.76
N GLY A 75 -2.97 7.47 14.95
CA GLY A 75 -2.01 8.21 14.15
C GLY A 75 -2.04 7.78 12.69
N GLN A 76 -2.12 6.48 12.39
CA GLN A 76 -2.23 5.98 11.02
C GLN A 76 -3.53 6.45 10.33
N GLU A 77 -4.65 6.43 11.05
CA GLU A 77 -5.92 7.00 10.56
C GLU A 77 -5.80 8.50 10.29
N ALA A 78 -5.19 9.25 11.21
CA ALA A 78 -4.93 10.68 11.03
C ALA A 78 -3.99 10.96 9.84
N SER A 79 -3.00 10.10 9.62
CA SER A 79 -2.10 10.16 8.47
C SER A 79 -2.86 10.01 7.15
N GLN A 80 -3.79 9.04 7.08
CA GLN A 80 -4.64 8.89 5.90
C GLN A 80 -5.51 10.13 5.69
N ALA A 81 -6.15 10.65 6.74
CA ALA A 81 -6.97 11.86 6.66
C ALA A 81 -6.16 13.09 6.18
N PHE A 82 -4.91 13.24 6.64
CA PHE A 82 -4.00 14.28 6.15
C PHE A 82 -3.78 14.16 4.64
N TRP A 83 -3.40 12.98 4.16
CA TRP A 83 -3.13 12.76 2.74
C TRP A 83 -4.40 12.87 1.88
N GLU A 84 -5.57 12.48 2.38
CA GLU A 84 -6.86 12.74 1.71
C GLU A 84 -7.15 14.25 1.59
N GLY A 85 -6.73 15.05 2.57
CA GLY A 85 -6.75 16.51 2.50
C GLY A 85 -5.86 17.05 1.38
N GLU A 86 -4.64 16.54 1.26
CA GLU A 86 -3.71 16.88 0.17
C GLU A 86 -4.25 16.43 -1.20
N LEU A 87 -4.85 15.23 -1.27
CA LEU A 87 -5.48 14.71 -2.47
C LEU A 87 -6.60 15.62 -2.98
N ARG A 88 -7.41 16.18 -2.07
CA ARG A 88 -8.47 17.12 -2.42
C ARG A 88 -7.93 18.38 -3.10
N GLN A 89 -6.76 18.84 -2.69
CA GLN A 89 -6.09 19.97 -3.33
C GLN A 89 -5.55 19.57 -4.71
N MET A 90 -4.94 18.38 -4.80
CA MET A 90 -4.40 17.82 -6.03
C MET A 90 -5.47 17.60 -7.12
N MET A 91 -6.70 17.23 -6.75
CA MET A 91 -7.80 16.95 -7.68
C MET A 91 -8.10 18.08 -8.69
N TYR A 92 -7.88 19.34 -8.29
CA TYR A 92 -8.18 20.49 -9.14
C TYR A 92 -6.96 21.03 -9.90
N SER A 93 -5.78 20.43 -9.70
CA SER A 93 -4.55 20.81 -10.39
C SER A 93 -4.32 19.95 -11.62
N LYS A 94 -3.98 20.59 -12.74
CA LYS A 94 -3.59 19.91 -13.99
C LYS A 94 -2.14 19.44 -14.00
N GLU A 95 -1.35 19.84 -13.01
CA GLU A 95 0.09 19.55 -12.94
C GLU A 95 0.40 18.26 -12.16
N VAL A 96 -0.63 17.65 -11.55
CA VAL A 96 -0.47 16.46 -10.71
C VAL A 96 -0.31 15.21 -11.56
N ASN A 97 0.67 14.37 -11.18
CA ASN A 97 0.85 13.04 -11.74
C ASN A 97 -0.18 12.05 -11.14
N ALA A 98 -1.36 11.96 -11.76
CA ALA A 98 -2.45 11.11 -11.28
C ALA A 98 -2.08 9.62 -11.11
N PRO A 99 -1.33 8.97 -12.04
CA PRO A 99 -0.84 7.60 -11.83
C PRO A 99 0.02 7.43 -10.57
N LEU A 100 0.93 8.39 -10.30
CA LEU A 100 1.78 8.34 -9.10
C LEU A 100 0.95 8.47 -7.82
N VAL A 101 -0.03 9.39 -7.82
CA VAL A 101 -0.96 9.56 -6.69
C VAL A 101 -1.74 8.26 -6.45
N LYS A 102 -2.32 7.66 -7.50
CA LYS A 102 -3.03 6.39 -7.38
C LYS A 102 -2.14 5.29 -6.79
N LEU A 103 -0.92 5.13 -7.31
CA LEU A 103 0.03 4.12 -6.82
C LEU A 103 0.39 4.35 -5.34
N TYR A 104 0.57 5.61 -4.95
CA TYR A 104 0.86 5.97 -3.56
C TYR A 104 -0.27 5.56 -2.61
N PHE A 105 -1.52 5.93 -2.93
CA PHE A 105 -2.68 5.61 -2.09
C PHE A 105 -2.96 4.11 -2.05
N ALA A 106 -2.79 3.40 -3.17
CA ALA A 106 -2.94 1.95 -3.21
C ALA A 106 -1.93 1.24 -2.29
N ASN A 107 -0.65 1.61 -2.37
CA ASN A 107 0.40 0.97 -1.58
C ASN A 107 0.37 1.36 -0.10
N ARG A 108 0.03 2.62 0.22
CA ARG A 108 0.10 3.14 1.59
C ARG A 108 -1.18 2.88 2.39
N PHE A 109 -2.34 3.01 1.78
CA PHE A 109 -3.65 2.94 2.45
C PHE A 109 -4.49 1.74 1.99
N ASN A 110 -3.91 0.85 1.19
CA ASN A 110 -4.58 -0.36 0.69
C ASN A 110 -5.87 -0.05 -0.09
N TRP A 111 -5.88 1.06 -0.84
CA TRP A 111 -6.97 1.42 -1.74
C TRP A 111 -6.90 0.58 -3.01
N HIS A 112 -8.06 0.09 -3.46
CA HIS A 112 -8.16 -0.75 -4.65
C HIS A 112 -9.24 -0.23 -5.59
N ASP A 113 -8.95 -0.28 -6.89
CA ASP A 113 -9.96 -0.05 -7.90
C ASP A 113 -10.93 -1.24 -7.90
N LYS A 114 -12.23 -0.95 -7.91
CA LYS A 114 -13.24 -1.98 -8.15
C LYS A 114 -13.34 -2.26 -9.64
N SER A 115 -13.06 -3.49 -10.06
CA SER A 115 -13.31 -3.96 -11.42
C SER A 115 -14.53 -4.89 -11.47
N GLU A 116 -15.39 -4.71 -12.47
CA GLU A 116 -16.48 -5.63 -12.82
C GLU A 116 -16.14 -6.23 -14.18
N VAL A 117 -16.07 -7.57 -14.26
CA VAL A 117 -15.71 -8.31 -15.49
C VAL A 117 -16.85 -9.27 -15.83
N ASP A 118 -17.57 -8.95 -16.91
CA ASP A 118 -18.61 -9.83 -17.46
C ASP A 118 -17.99 -10.86 -18.42
N ASN A 119 -17.87 -12.10 -17.97
CA ASN A 119 -17.39 -13.22 -18.78
C ASN A 119 -18.51 -13.81 -19.66
N LYS A 120 -19.05 -12.99 -20.59
CA LYS A 120 -20.00 -13.48 -21.60
C LYS A 120 -19.26 -13.75 -22.91
N SER A 121 -19.01 -15.03 -23.18
CA SER A 121 -18.55 -15.46 -24.51
C SER A 121 -19.75 -15.50 -25.45
N THR A 122 -19.95 -14.43 -26.21
CA THR A 122 -20.96 -14.38 -27.29
C THR A 122 -20.54 -15.19 -28.53
N ASP A 123 -19.26 -15.53 -28.63
CA ASP A 123 -18.63 -16.22 -29.76
C ASP A 123 -18.54 -17.76 -29.57
N GLY A 124 -19.03 -18.30 -28.45
CA GLY A 124 -19.08 -19.75 -28.22
C GLY A 124 -17.71 -20.44 -28.04
N SER A 125 -16.61 -19.67 -28.04
CA SER A 125 -15.23 -20.16 -27.85
C SER A 125 -14.94 -20.75 -26.46
N MET A 126 -15.87 -20.60 -25.52
CA MET A 126 -15.83 -21.17 -24.17
C MET A 126 -16.86 -22.30 -23.99
N THR A 127 -17.12 -23.09 -25.04
CA THR A 127 -17.94 -24.30 -24.94
C THR A 127 -17.11 -25.47 -24.39
N PRO A 128 -17.61 -26.20 -23.37
CA PRO A 128 -16.85 -27.30 -22.76
C PRO A 128 -16.66 -28.46 -23.74
N THR A 129 -15.43 -28.97 -23.86
CA THR A 129 -15.09 -30.12 -24.69
C THR A 129 -15.76 -31.38 -24.17
N VAL A 130 -16.66 -31.97 -24.96
CA VAL A 130 -17.31 -33.24 -24.63
C VAL A 130 -16.31 -34.38 -24.83
N ILE A 131 -16.02 -35.13 -23.77
CA ILE A 131 -15.20 -36.35 -23.85
C ILE A 131 -16.14 -37.55 -23.90
N GLU A 132 -16.29 -38.15 -25.08
CA GLU A 132 -17.00 -39.42 -25.23
C GLU A 132 -16.07 -40.59 -24.93
N ARG A 133 -16.47 -41.47 -24.00
CA ARG A 133 -15.78 -42.73 -23.72
C ARG A 133 -16.56 -43.88 -24.37
N ARG A 134 -15.98 -44.51 -25.40
CA ARG A 134 -16.48 -45.78 -25.95
C ARG A 134 -15.95 -46.93 -25.10
N VAL A 135 -16.82 -47.60 -24.37
CA VAL A 135 -16.49 -48.86 -23.69
C VAL A 135 -16.66 -49.98 -24.71
N VAL A 136 -15.58 -50.71 -24.99
CA VAL A 136 -15.59 -51.92 -25.82
C VAL A 136 -15.54 -53.11 -24.88
N ASP A 137 -16.44 -54.07 -25.09
CA ASP A 137 -16.43 -55.34 -24.35
C ASP A 137 -15.24 -56.19 -24.85
N PRO A 138 -14.33 -56.65 -23.97
CA PRO A 138 -13.17 -57.44 -24.39
C PRO A 138 -13.52 -58.82 -24.98
N ASN A 139 -14.79 -59.25 -24.96
CA ASN A 139 -15.23 -60.55 -25.50
C ASN A 139 -15.99 -60.46 -26.84
N ASP A 140 -15.99 -59.32 -27.51
CA ASP A 140 -16.62 -59.19 -28.84
C ASP A 140 -15.64 -59.63 -29.95
N GLU A 141 -15.70 -60.91 -30.33
CA GLU A 141 -14.78 -61.58 -31.28
C GLU A 141 -14.88 -61.07 -32.73
N THR A 142 -15.73 -60.09 -33.06
CA THR A 142 -15.91 -59.62 -34.45
C THR A 142 -14.95 -58.52 -34.92
N ALA A 143 -13.98 -58.09 -34.11
CA ALA A 143 -13.02 -57.04 -34.51
C ALA A 143 -11.64 -57.53 -34.99
N ALA A 144 -11.44 -58.85 -35.16
CA ALA A 144 -10.18 -59.43 -35.65
C ALA A 144 -10.19 -59.76 -37.16
N ALA A 145 -11.15 -59.24 -37.92
CA ALA A 145 -11.28 -59.50 -39.35
C ALA A 145 -11.44 -58.22 -40.18
N ASP A 146 -10.49 -57.29 -40.06
CA ASP A 146 -10.12 -56.45 -41.19
C ASP A 146 -8.70 -55.88 -40.94
N SER A 147 -7.73 -56.50 -41.61
CA SER A 147 -6.36 -56.04 -41.80
C SER A 147 -6.05 -56.04 -43.27
#